data_AF-A0A134BC67-F1
#
_entry.id   AF-A0A134BC67-F1
#
_cell.length_a   1.000
_cell.length_b   1.000
_cell.length_c   1.000
_cell.angle_alpha   90.00
_cell.angle_beta   90.00
_cell.angle_gamma   90.00
#
_symmetry.space_group_name_H-M   'P 1'
#
loop_
_entity.id
_entity.type
_entity.pdbx_description
1 polymer ?
#
loop_
_entity_poly.entity_id
_entity_poly.type
_entity_poly.pdbx_seq_one_letter_code
_entity_poly.pdbx_strand_id
1 'polypeptide(L)'
;MWGYEHFVTFVDRWEKKYPTIKKYKEERNTAYFTYMDFPKEVQRCIYTTNWIERLNRKYKRTINMRTSMPSAQAVIFLLGSVAMEETKNAYKKKIYQSKSWKNINENGNTKDKREE
;
A
#
# COMPACT_ATOMS: atom_id res chain seq x y z
N MET A 1 -7.38 13.25 11.93
CA MET A 1 -6.47 14.21 11.29
C MET A 1 -5.13 14.44 12.01
N TRP A 2 -4.87 13.83 13.18
CA TRP A 2 -3.64 14.08 13.96
C TRP A 2 -2.35 13.76 13.20
N GLY A 3 -2.33 12.79 12.29
CA GLY A 3 -1.13 12.44 11.53
C GLY A 3 -0.60 13.58 10.64
N TYR A 4 -1.50 14.37 10.05
CA TYR A 4 -1.11 15.51 9.23
C TYR A 4 -0.50 16.63 10.09
N GLU A 5 -1.07 16.91 11.25
CA GLU A 5 -0.53 17.91 12.20
C GLU A 5 0.87 17.53 12.69
N HIS A 6 1.09 16.26 13.02
CA HIS A 6 2.41 15.75 13.40
C HIS A 6 3.41 15.85 12.24
N PHE A 7 2.95 15.66 11.02
CA PHE A 7 3.79 15.82 9.84
C PHE A 7 4.15 17.28 9.57
N VAL A 8 3.22 18.23 9.78
CA VAL A 8 3.51 19.67 9.68
C VAL A 8 4.58 20.09 10.69
N THR A 9 4.48 19.67 11.95
CA THR A 9 5.51 19.97 12.97
C THR A 9 6.87 19.36 12.63
N PHE A 10 6.88 18.16 12.02
CA PHE A 10 8.11 17.59 11.47
C PHE A 10 8.69 18.45 10.35
N VAL A 11 7.85 18.93 9.41
CA VAL A 11 8.30 19.80 8.32
C VAL A 11 8.85 21.12 8.85
N ASP A 12 8.19 21.75 9.83
CA ASP A 12 8.66 22.98 10.49
C ASP A 12 10.07 22.83 11.07
N ARG A 13 10.35 21.67 11.67
CA ARG A 13 11.66 21.39 12.26
C ARG A 13 12.77 21.27 11.21
N TRP A 14 12.46 20.71 10.04
CA TRP A 14 13.46 20.29 9.05
C TRP A 14 13.52 21.16 7.78
N GLU A 15 12.56 22.06 7.57
CA GLU A 15 12.48 22.88 6.35
C GLU A 15 13.72 23.75 6.12
N LYS A 16 14.40 24.19 7.19
CA LYS A 16 15.64 24.97 7.09
C LYS A 16 16.78 24.18 6.45
N LYS A 17 16.86 22.88 6.74
CA LYS A 17 17.90 21.99 6.21
C LYS A 17 17.49 21.39 4.85
N TYR A 18 16.19 21.19 4.65
CA TYR A 18 15.64 20.58 3.44
C TYR A 18 14.50 21.45 2.87
N PRO A 19 14.79 22.46 2.05
CA PRO A 19 13.76 23.38 1.55
C PRO A 19 12.65 22.68 0.74
N THR A 20 12.97 21.53 0.11
CA THR A 20 12.04 20.76 -0.72
C THR A 20 10.87 20.15 0.06
N ILE A 21 10.98 19.98 1.38
CA ILE A 21 9.89 19.40 2.17
C ILE A 21 8.80 20.42 2.52
N LYS A 22 9.07 21.73 2.36
CA LYS A 22 8.11 22.80 2.64
C LYS A 22 6.81 22.66 1.84
N LYS A 23 6.89 22.18 0.59
CA LYS A 23 5.72 21.93 -0.28
C LYS A 23 4.72 20.95 0.32
N TYR A 24 5.15 20.10 1.25
CA TYR A 24 4.28 19.11 1.85
C TYR A 24 3.28 19.69 2.88
N LYS A 25 3.43 20.97 3.23
CA LYS A 25 2.44 21.73 4.02
C LYS A 25 1.21 22.16 3.22
N GLU A 26 1.18 21.98 1.90
CA GLU A 26 -0.03 22.30 1.14
C GLU A 26 -1.22 21.44 1.61
N GLU A 27 -2.41 22.03 1.63
CA GLU A 27 -3.66 21.40 2.08
C GLU A 27 -4.01 20.15 1.27
N ARG A 28 -3.65 20.11 -0.02
CA ARG A 28 -3.81 18.91 -0.86
C ARG A 28 -3.14 17.67 -0.24
N ASN A 29 -2.03 17.84 0.49
CA ASN A 29 -1.29 16.71 1.05
C ASN A 29 -1.98 16.08 2.26
N THR A 30 -3.00 16.72 2.83
CA THR A 30 -3.83 16.09 3.86
C THR A 30 -4.52 14.83 3.32
N ALA A 31 -4.80 14.77 2.01
CA ALA A 31 -5.37 13.59 1.37
C ALA A 31 -4.50 12.32 1.52
N TYR A 32 -3.18 12.46 1.70
CA TYR A 32 -2.29 11.31 1.92
C TYR A 32 -2.50 10.65 3.29
N PHE A 33 -3.17 11.31 4.22
CA PHE A 33 -3.40 10.80 5.57
C PHE A 33 -4.77 10.13 5.73
N THR A 34 -5.60 10.09 4.68
CA THR A 34 -6.92 9.43 4.70
C THR A 34 -6.84 7.94 5.04
N TYR A 35 -5.71 7.28 4.79
CA TYR A 35 -5.54 5.88 5.18
C TYR A 35 -5.57 5.67 6.71
N MET A 36 -5.32 6.71 7.51
CA MET A 36 -5.34 6.62 8.98
C MET A 36 -6.75 6.41 9.54
N ASP A 37 -7.79 6.67 8.74
CA ASP A 37 -9.17 6.44 9.14
C ASP A 37 -9.55 4.95 9.08
N PHE A 38 -8.71 4.11 8.44
CA PHE A 38 -8.87 2.66 8.45
C PHE A 38 -8.36 2.04 9.75
N PRO A 39 -8.80 0.82 10.14
CA PRO A 39 -8.23 0.08 11.27
C PRO A 39 -6.74 -0.22 11.06
N LYS A 40 -5.98 -0.29 12.16
CA LYS A 40 -4.52 -0.46 12.16
C LYS A 40 -4.04 -1.65 11.32
N GLU A 41 -4.82 -2.72 11.25
CA GLU A 41 -4.53 -3.90 10.44
C GLU A 41 -4.56 -3.63 8.95
N VAL A 42 -5.46 -2.75 8.48
CA VAL A 42 -5.54 -2.35 7.06
C VAL A 42 -4.56 -1.22 6.76
N GLN A 43 -4.34 -0.30 7.71
CA GLN A 43 -3.31 0.73 7.56
C GLN A 43 -1.96 0.11 7.18
N ARG A 44 -1.58 -1.00 7.83
CA ARG A 44 -0.34 -1.72 7.52
C ARG A 44 -0.27 -2.23 6.09
N CYS A 45 -1.37 -2.65 5.50
CA CYS A 45 -1.44 -3.03 4.09
C CYS A 45 -1.28 -1.81 3.16
N ILE A 46 -1.78 -0.63 3.56
CA ILE A 46 -1.76 0.58 2.74
C ILE A 46 -0.38 1.24 2.76
N TYR A 47 0.23 1.45 3.93
CA TYR A 47 1.52 2.16 4.02
C TYR A 47 2.73 1.28 3.65
N THR A 48 2.58 -0.05 3.57
CA THR A 48 3.69 -0.93 3.20
C THR A 48 3.81 -1.08 1.68
N THR A 49 5.01 -0.82 1.16
CA THR A 49 5.34 -1.06 -0.25
C THR A 49 5.86 -2.47 -0.52
N ASN A 50 6.01 -3.31 0.51
CA ASN A 50 6.58 -4.66 0.41
C ASN A 50 5.92 -5.51 -0.68
N TRP A 51 4.60 -5.37 -0.85
CA TRP A 51 3.81 -6.16 -1.79
C TRP A 51 4.11 -5.77 -3.24
N ILE A 52 4.07 -4.46 -3.54
CA ILE A 52 4.37 -3.93 -4.87
C ILE A 52 5.86 -4.06 -5.19
N GLU A 53 6.75 -3.88 -4.22
CA GLU A 53 8.20 -4.08 -4.40
C GLU A 53 8.57 -5.53 -4.70
N ARG A 54 7.91 -6.48 -4.02
CA ARG A 54 8.10 -7.91 -4.29
C ARG A 54 7.68 -8.25 -5.71
N LEU A 55 6.53 -7.76 -6.17
CA LEU A 55 6.06 -7.95 -7.54
C LEU A 55 7.02 -7.29 -8.55
N ASN A 56 7.40 -6.04 -8.33
CA ASN A 56 8.31 -5.29 -9.18
C ASN A 56 9.70 -5.95 -9.27
N ARG A 57 10.19 -6.57 -8.19
CA ARG A 57 11.43 -7.37 -8.23
C ARG A 57 11.33 -8.53 -9.20
N LYS A 58 10.19 -9.22 -9.24
CA LYS A 58 9.96 -10.33 -10.16
C LYS A 58 9.84 -9.85 -11.59
N TYR A 59 9.11 -8.77 -11.84
CA TYR A 59 9.07 -8.14 -13.16
C TYR A 59 10.44 -7.71 -13.65
N LYS A 60 11.23 -7.02 -12.82
CA LYS A 60 12.60 -6.63 -13.16
C LYS A 60 13.48 -7.84 -13.48
N ARG A 61 13.41 -8.91 -12.68
CA ARG A 61 14.16 -10.14 -12.95
C ARG A 61 13.77 -10.76 -14.30
N THR A 62 12.48 -10.88 -14.58
CA THR A 62 11.98 -11.48 -15.83
C THR A 62 12.34 -10.65 -17.05
N ILE A 63 12.27 -9.31 -16.95
CA ILE A 63 12.70 -8.41 -18.03
C ILE A 63 14.21 -8.47 -18.22
N ASN A 64 15.01 -8.35 -17.15
CA ASN A 64 16.47 -8.30 -17.24
C ASN A 64 17.08 -9.59 -17.81
N MET A 65 16.42 -10.74 -17.65
CA MET A 65 16.84 -12.00 -18.28
C MET A 65 16.66 -12.00 -19.81
N ARG A 66 15.86 -11.07 -20.36
CA ARG A 66 15.64 -10.94 -21.80
C ARG A 66 16.30 -9.64 -22.29
N THR A 67 17.41 -9.76 -23.02
CA THR A 67 18.20 -8.61 -23.51
C THR A 67 17.40 -7.65 -24.39
N SER A 68 16.49 -8.17 -25.21
CA SER A 68 15.60 -7.36 -26.05
C SER A 68 14.21 -7.98 -26.14
N MET A 69 13.20 -7.14 -26.35
CA MET A 69 11.82 -7.55 -26.52
C MET A 69 11.36 -7.21 -27.94
N PRO A 70 10.59 -8.08 -28.60
CA PRO A 70 10.21 -7.90 -29.99
C PRO A 70 9.15 -6.81 -30.21
N SER A 71 8.32 -6.51 -29.20
CA SER A 71 7.33 -5.43 -29.23
C SER A 71 6.83 -5.07 -27.83
N ALA A 72 6.17 -3.92 -27.67
CA ALA A 72 5.52 -3.54 -26.41
C ALA A 72 4.43 -4.56 -25.99
N GLN A 73 3.70 -5.13 -26.96
CA GLN A 73 2.68 -6.13 -26.69
C GLN A 73 3.27 -7.41 -26.08
N ALA A 74 4.45 -7.83 -26.53
CA ALA A 74 5.16 -8.98 -25.96
C ALA A 74 5.56 -8.73 -24.49
N VAL A 75 5.91 -7.49 -24.14
CA VAL A 75 6.19 -7.11 -22.75
C VAL A 75 4.95 -7.21 -21.88
N ILE A 76 3.82 -6.69 -22.35
CA ILE A 76 2.54 -6.75 -21.61
C ILE A 76 2.14 -8.21 -21.38
N PHE A 77 2.25 -9.06 -22.41
CA PHE A 77 1.96 -10.49 -22.30
C PHE A 77 2.84 -11.17 -21.25
N LEU A 78 4.15 -10.92 -21.28
CA LEU A 78 5.12 -11.48 -20.34
C LEU A 78 4.90 -11.01 -18.89
N LEU A 79 4.64 -9.72 -18.69
CA LEU A 79 4.34 -9.19 -17.35
C LEU A 79 2.99 -9.72 -16.84
N GLY A 80 2.02 -9.87 -17.73
CA GLY A 80 0.75 -10.52 -17.44
C GLY A 80 0.92 -11.98 -17.02
N SER A 81 1.79 -12.74 -17.70
CA SER A 81 2.06 -14.14 -17.34
C SER A 81 2.69 -14.25 -15.95
N VAL A 82 3.65 -13.38 -15.63
CA VAL A 82 4.26 -13.32 -14.29
C VAL A 82 3.21 -12.94 -13.24
N ALA A 83 2.33 -11.98 -13.52
CA ALA A 83 1.26 -11.59 -12.60
C ALA A 83 0.32 -12.77 -12.29
N MET A 84 -0.07 -13.52 -13.32
CA MET A 84 -0.93 -14.70 -13.19
C MET A 84 -0.26 -15.80 -12.36
N GLU A 85 1.04 -16.05 -12.57
CA GLU A 85 1.82 -17.01 -11.79
C GLU A 85 1.91 -16.61 -10.31
N GLU A 86 2.20 -15.34 -10.01
CA GLU A 86 2.23 -14.83 -8.64
C GLU A 86 0.88 -14.96 -7.94
N THR A 87 -0.19 -14.72 -8.67
CA THR A 87 -1.55 -14.86 -8.15
C THR A 87 -1.87 -16.29 -7.75
N LYS A 88 -1.50 -17.26 -8.61
CA LYS A 88 -1.69 -18.70 -8.35
C LYS A 88 -0.83 -19.23 -7.20
N ASN A 89 0.40 -18.71 -7.06
CA ASN A 89 1.38 -19.22 -6.11
C ASN A 89 1.43 -18.41 -4.81
N ALA A 90 1.91 -17.17 -4.90
CA ALA A 90 2.21 -16.31 -3.78
C ALA A 90 0.96 -15.76 -3.09
N TYR A 91 0.00 -15.29 -3.89
CA TYR A 91 -1.18 -14.57 -3.39
C TYR A 91 -2.37 -15.48 -3.11
N LYS A 92 -2.25 -16.79 -3.35
CA LYS A 92 -3.25 -17.80 -2.96
C LYS A 92 -3.49 -17.83 -1.44
N LYS A 93 -2.47 -17.49 -0.64
CA LYS A 93 -2.57 -17.49 0.83
C LYS A 93 -3.27 -16.21 1.31
N LYS A 94 -4.33 -16.38 2.12
CA LYS A 94 -5.05 -15.27 2.75
C LYS A 94 -4.12 -14.48 3.66
N ILE A 95 -4.19 -13.16 3.57
CA ILE A 95 -3.43 -12.24 4.44
C ILE A 95 -3.84 -12.47 5.89
N TYR A 96 -2.89 -12.71 6.78
CA TYR A 96 -3.16 -12.88 8.21
C TYR A 96 -4.01 -11.73 8.78
N GLN A 97 -3.68 -10.49 8.38
CA GLN A 97 -4.38 -9.26 8.79
C GLN A 97 -5.86 -9.25 8.36
N SER A 98 -6.22 -9.89 7.25
CA SER A 98 -7.61 -10.01 6.78
C SER A 98 -8.47 -10.98 7.59
N LYS A 99 -7.87 -11.83 8.45
CA LYS A 99 -8.62 -12.61 9.45
C LYS A 99 -9.06 -11.71 10.61
N SER A 100 -8.16 -10.85 11.08
CA SER A 100 -8.47 -9.86 12.13
C SER A 100 -9.63 -8.95 11.72
N TRP A 101 -9.61 -8.46 10.48
CA TRP A 101 -10.66 -7.57 9.95
C TRP A 101 -12.05 -8.19 9.92
N LYS A 102 -12.16 -9.48 9.53
CA LYS A 102 -13.45 -10.19 9.59
C LYS A 102 -13.98 -10.28 11.02
N ASN A 103 -13.09 -10.63 11.96
CA ASN A 103 -13.45 -10.72 13.37
C ASN A 103 -13.85 -9.35 13.96
N ILE A 104 -13.22 -8.25 13.54
CA ILE A 104 -13.60 -6.89 13.96
C ILE A 104 -15.01 -6.56 13.47
N ASN A 105 -15.31 -6.85 12.19
CA ASN A 105 -16.63 -6.56 11.63
C ASN A 105 -17.73 -7.46 12.21
N GLU A 106 -17.44 -8.74 12.43
CA GLU A 106 -18.37 -9.70 13.05
C GLU A 106 -18.66 -9.34 14.53
N ASN A 107 -17.65 -8.92 15.29
CA ASN A 107 -17.81 -8.49 16.68
C ASN A 107 -18.48 -7.11 16.82
N GLY A 108 -18.22 -6.18 15.89
CA GLY A 108 -18.91 -4.89 15.85
C GLY A 108 -20.42 -5.05 15.63
N ASN A 109 -20.80 -5.94 14.69
CA ASN A 109 -22.20 -6.28 14.40
C ASN A 109 -22.91 -7.05 15.53
N THR A 110 -22.14 -7.62 16.47
CA THR A 110 -22.67 -8.38 17.62
C THR A 110 -22.83 -7.51 18.88
N LYS A 111 -22.10 -6.39 18.98
CA LYS A 111 -22.27 -5.42 20.07
C LYS A 111 -23.49 -4.53 19.85
N ASP A 112 -23.74 -4.11 18.61
CA ASP A 112 -24.93 -3.33 18.20
C ASP A 112 -26.26 -4.07 18.48
N LYS A 113 -26.23 -5.41 18.55
CA LYS A 113 -27.40 -6.27 18.81
C LYS A 113 -27.60 -6.68 20.27
N ARG A 114 -26.75 -6.24 21.20
CA ARG A 114 -26.88 -6.52 22.65
C ARG A 114 -27.32 -5.30 23.46
N GLU A 115 -27.51 -4.16 22.80
CA GLU A 115 -27.99 -2.91 23.41
C GLU A 115 -29.46 -2.60 23.00
N GLU A 116 -30.14 -3.57 22.37
CA GLU A 116 -31.61 -3.65 22.22
C GLU A 116 -32.18 -4.72 23.17
#